data_AF-A0A496X7B7-F1
#
_entry.id   AF-A0A496X7B7-F1
#
_cell.length_a   1.000
_cell.length_b   1.000
_cell.length_c   1.000
_cell.angle_alpha   90.00
_cell.angle_beta   90.00
_cell.angle_gamma   90.00
#
_symmetry.space_group_name_H-M   'P 1'
#
loop_
_entity.id
_entity.type
_entity.pdbx_description
1 polymer ?
#
loop_
_entity_poly.entity_id
_entity_poly.type
_entity_poly.pdbx_seq_one_letter_code
_entity_poly.pdbx_strand_id
1 'polypeptide(L)'
;MSRELSDIQIERLLDSLDGSGSDSEWTAADELREALGSDLPAYLFSRYLVARRSAIRSSCVYHAMRYARESENALELGVAAIQDNSKVVRYRGCMLLAYSLQKHTLPKLRALIDSIHANSRNDLLAAIDAIESQNHHYFIDRDHTGDMNLNIG
;
A
#
# COMPACT_ATOMS: atom_id res chain seq x y z
N MET A 1 15.18 -23.07 2.12
CA MET A 1 15.66 -22.92 0.74
C MET A 1 14.73 -21.92 0.07
N SER A 2 15.22 -20.74 -0.29
CA SER A 2 14.44 -19.79 -1.09
C SER A 2 14.16 -20.41 -2.46
N ARG A 3 12.90 -20.45 -2.87
CA ARG A 3 12.51 -20.98 -4.19
C ARG A 3 12.78 -19.90 -5.23
N GLU A 4 13.70 -20.15 -6.15
CA GLU A 4 13.88 -19.28 -7.31
C GLU A 4 12.69 -19.45 -8.27
N LEU A 5 12.04 -18.34 -8.59
CA LEU A 5 10.99 -18.27 -9.60
C LEU A 5 11.56 -17.64 -10.87
N SER A 6 11.20 -18.19 -12.02
CA SER A 6 11.44 -17.51 -13.31
C SER A 6 10.55 -16.28 -13.46
N ASP A 7 10.95 -15.33 -14.30
CA ASP A 7 10.17 -14.12 -14.61
C ASP A 7 8.73 -14.46 -15.05
N ILE A 8 8.55 -15.52 -15.85
CA ILE A 8 7.23 -15.99 -16.30
C ILE A 8 6.38 -16.45 -15.12
N GLN A 9 6.97 -17.08 -14.11
CA GLN A 9 6.24 -17.49 -12.90
C GLN A 9 5.87 -16.29 -12.05
N ILE A 10 6.78 -15.32 -11.91
CA ILE A 10 6.51 -14.08 -11.18
C ILE A 10 5.33 -13.34 -11.82
N GLU A 11 5.34 -13.15 -13.15
CA GLU A 11 4.25 -12.47 -13.87
C GLU A 11 2.90 -13.19 -13.68
N ARG A 12 2.87 -14.54 -13.74
CA ARG A 12 1.65 -15.31 -13.50
C ARG A 12 1.10 -15.15 -12.09
N LEU A 13 1.98 -15.09 -11.09
CA LEU A 13 1.57 -14.84 -9.70
C LEU A 13 1.09 -13.39 -9.53
N LEU A 14 1.74 -12.42 -10.15
CA LEU A 14 1.29 -11.01 -10.17
C LEU A 14 -0.06 -10.84 -10.87
N ASP A 15 -0.34 -11.63 -11.92
CA ASP A 15 -1.66 -11.67 -12.57
C ASP A 15 -2.76 -12.24 -11.67
N SER A 16 -2.37 -13.07 -10.68
CA SER A 16 -3.28 -13.64 -9.68
C SER A 16 -3.60 -12.66 -8.53
N LEU A 17 -2.91 -11.51 -8.45
CA LEU A 17 -3.21 -10.42 -7.53
C LEU A 17 -4.38 -9.58 -8.07
N ASP A 18 -5.57 -10.15 -8.10
CA ASP A 18 -6.74 -9.58 -8.76
C ASP A 18 -7.59 -8.65 -7.88
N GLY A 19 -7.30 -8.62 -6.57
CA GLY A 19 -8.02 -7.84 -5.56
C GLY A 19 -9.37 -8.44 -5.16
N SER A 20 -9.60 -9.73 -5.45
CA SER A 20 -10.79 -10.46 -5.02
C SER A 20 -10.74 -10.89 -3.55
N GLY A 21 -9.54 -10.98 -2.96
CA GLY A 21 -9.32 -11.58 -1.64
C GLY A 21 -9.49 -13.10 -1.64
N SER A 22 -9.44 -13.75 -2.81
CA SER A 22 -9.54 -15.21 -2.95
C SER A 22 -8.33 -15.94 -2.35
N ASP A 23 -8.51 -17.21 -2.01
CA ASP A 23 -7.42 -18.08 -1.56
C ASP A 23 -6.28 -18.15 -2.60
N SER A 24 -6.61 -18.10 -3.89
CA SER A 24 -5.63 -18.04 -4.98
C SER A 24 -4.78 -16.76 -4.96
N GLU A 25 -5.40 -15.61 -4.69
CA GLU A 25 -4.67 -14.34 -4.56
C GLU A 25 -3.72 -14.39 -3.36
N TRP A 26 -4.19 -14.90 -2.21
CA TRP A 26 -3.38 -15.03 -1.01
C TRP A 26 -2.21 -16.00 -1.19
N THR A 27 -2.48 -17.17 -1.78
CA THR A 27 -1.43 -18.15 -2.11
C THR A 27 -0.38 -17.53 -3.04
N ALA A 28 -0.82 -16.78 -4.07
CA ALA A 28 0.11 -16.13 -4.98
C ALA A 28 0.95 -15.04 -4.29
N ALA A 29 0.34 -14.24 -3.41
CA ALA A 29 1.04 -13.22 -2.64
C ALA A 29 2.08 -13.84 -1.67
N ASP A 30 1.77 -14.97 -1.06
CA ASP A 30 2.69 -15.70 -0.19
C ASP A 30 3.84 -16.33 -0.98
N GLU A 31 3.58 -16.96 -2.13
CA GLU A 31 4.64 -17.49 -3.01
C GLU A 31 5.58 -16.37 -3.52
N LEU A 32 5.02 -15.22 -3.91
CA LEU A 32 5.79 -14.05 -4.30
C LEU A 32 6.64 -13.52 -3.14
N ARG A 33 6.09 -13.49 -1.92
CA ARG A 33 6.80 -13.07 -0.71
C ARG A 33 7.97 -13.99 -0.40
N GLU A 34 7.77 -15.30 -0.45
CA GLU A 34 8.82 -16.28 -0.18
C GLU A 34 9.96 -16.22 -1.21
N ALA A 35 9.62 -15.96 -2.48
CA ALA A 35 10.59 -15.92 -3.56
C ALA A 35 11.36 -14.58 -3.63
N LEU A 36 10.67 -13.45 -3.45
CA LEU A 36 11.23 -12.11 -3.71
C LEU A 36 11.62 -11.36 -2.43
N GLY A 37 11.04 -11.70 -1.28
CA GLY A 37 11.33 -11.03 -0.02
C GLY A 37 11.23 -9.50 -0.11
N SER A 38 12.32 -8.81 0.21
CA SER A 38 12.41 -7.34 0.19
C SER A 38 12.28 -6.71 -1.19
N ASP A 39 12.45 -7.48 -2.27
CA ASP A 39 12.36 -6.98 -3.64
C ASP A 39 10.91 -6.94 -4.15
N LEU A 40 9.99 -7.65 -3.48
CA LEU A 40 8.57 -7.72 -3.88
C LEU A 40 7.93 -6.33 -4.13
N PRO A 41 8.15 -5.29 -3.31
CA PRO A 41 7.57 -3.97 -3.55
C PRO A 41 7.91 -3.36 -4.92
N ALA A 42 9.09 -3.65 -5.49
CA ALA A 42 9.46 -3.16 -6.83
C ALA A 42 8.59 -3.79 -7.92
N TYR A 43 8.31 -5.09 -7.80
CA TYR A 43 7.42 -5.83 -8.70
C TYR A 43 5.97 -5.39 -8.55
N LEU A 44 5.49 -5.21 -7.31
CA LEU A 44 4.15 -4.69 -7.03
C LEU A 44 3.96 -3.29 -7.60
N PHE A 45 4.97 -2.42 -7.48
CA PHE A 45 4.89 -1.07 -8.03
C PHE A 45 4.87 -1.08 -9.56
N SER A 46 5.74 -1.88 -10.19
CA SER A 46 5.74 -2.06 -11.65
C SER A 46 4.38 -2.55 -12.15
N ARG A 47 3.79 -3.54 -11.45
CA ARG A 47 2.46 -4.07 -11.78
C ARG A 47 1.37 -3.02 -11.59
N TYR A 48 1.42 -2.23 -10.52
CA TYR A 48 0.48 -1.15 -10.25
C TYR A 48 0.41 -0.14 -11.41
N LEU A 49 1.56 0.25 -11.96
CA LEU A 49 1.65 1.26 -13.02
C LEU A 49 0.96 0.82 -14.33
N VAL A 50 0.98 -0.47 -14.64
CA VAL A 50 0.41 -1.01 -15.89
C VAL A 50 -1.00 -1.57 -15.73
N ALA A 51 -1.43 -1.84 -14.49
CA ALA A 51 -2.72 -2.46 -14.20
C ALA A 51 -3.90 -1.54 -14.51
N ARG A 52 -4.77 -1.96 -15.43
CA ARG A 52 -5.98 -1.21 -15.81
C ARG A 52 -7.09 -1.28 -14.76
N ARG A 53 -7.25 -2.42 -14.09
CA ARG A 53 -8.30 -2.64 -13.09
C ARG A 53 -7.88 -2.05 -11.73
N SER A 54 -8.77 -1.26 -11.13
CA SER A 54 -8.55 -0.68 -9.81
C SER A 54 -8.42 -1.73 -8.70
N ALA A 55 -9.06 -2.90 -8.85
CA ALA A 55 -8.93 -4.02 -7.91
C ALA A 55 -7.49 -4.55 -7.85
N ILE A 56 -6.85 -4.79 -9.01
CA ILE A 56 -5.44 -5.19 -9.10
C ILE A 56 -4.54 -4.12 -8.46
N ARG A 57 -4.73 -2.85 -8.82
CA ARG A 57 -3.95 -1.75 -8.23
C ARG A 57 -4.10 -1.67 -6.72
N SER A 58 -5.33 -1.84 -6.21
CA SER A 58 -5.60 -1.89 -4.78
C SER A 58 -4.92 -3.09 -4.10
N SER A 59 -4.86 -4.25 -4.76
CA SER A 59 -4.17 -5.44 -4.28
C SER A 59 -2.66 -5.19 -4.18
N CYS A 60 -2.04 -4.60 -5.20
CA CYS A 60 -0.62 -4.23 -5.16
C CYS A 60 -0.29 -3.33 -3.96
N VAL A 61 -1.11 -2.30 -3.72
CA VAL A 61 -0.91 -1.39 -2.57
C VAL A 61 -1.09 -2.12 -1.25
N TYR A 62 -2.09 -3.01 -1.14
CA TYR A 62 -2.33 -3.77 0.08
C TYR A 62 -1.15 -4.69 0.43
N HIS A 63 -0.69 -5.50 -0.53
CA HIS A 63 0.42 -6.44 -0.30
C HIS A 63 1.77 -5.73 -0.07
N ALA A 64 1.91 -4.49 -0.51
CA ALA A 64 3.10 -3.68 -0.22
C ALA A 64 3.16 -3.15 1.23
N MET A 65 2.04 -3.14 1.98
CA MET A 65 1.98 -2.52 3.32
C MET A 65 2.96 -3.14 4.31
N ARG A 66 3.20 -4.45 4.23
CA ARG A 66 4.19 -5.15 5.07
C ARG A 66 5.60 -4.55 4.97
N TYR A 67 5.91 -3.95 3.84
CA TYR A 67 7.23 -3.38 3.55
C TYR A 67 7.28 -1.86 3.74
N ALA A 68 6.18 -1.23 4.15
CA ALA A 68 6.05 0.23 4.13
C ALA A 68 7.08 0.94 5.02
N ARG A 69 7.61 0.27 6.05
CA ARG A 69 8.60 0.86 6.95
C ARG A 69 10.03 0.84 6.40
N GLU A 70 10.32 -0.06 5.46
CA GLU A 70 11.70 -0.40 5.07
C GLU A 70 11.95 -0.25 3.56
N SER A 71 10.89 -0.22 2.74
CA SER A 71 11.01 -0.19 1.28
C SER A 71 10.61 1.15 0.70
N GLU A 72 11.57 1.81 0.03
CA GLU A 72 11.31 3.04 -0.74
C GLU A 72 10.30 2.79 -1.87
N ASN A 73 10.36 1.65 -2.56
CA ASN A 73 9.38 1.25 -3.57
C ASN A 73 7.95 1.17 -2.99
N ALA A 74 7.78 0.68 -1.75
CA ALA A 74 6.47 0.67 -1.10
C ALA A 74 5.97 2.09 -0.82
N LEU A 75 6.86 3.00 -0.41
CA LEU A 75 6.53 4.42 -0.19
C LEU A 75 6.14 5.11 -1.49
N GLU A 76 6.91 4.91 -2.56
CA GLU A 76 6.63 5.47 -3.88
C GLU A 76 5.28 4.97 -4.42
N LEU A 77 5.02 3.66 -4.27
CA LEU A 77 3.72 3.07 -4.57
C LEU A 77 2.59 3.72 -3.76
N GLY A 78 2.77 3.94 -2.46
CA GLY A 78 1.79 4.64 -1.62
C GLY A 78 1.51 6.06 -2.11
N VAL A 79 2.54 6.81 -2.47
CA VAL A 79 2.39 8.18 -2.99
C VAL A 79 1.73 8.21 -4.37
N ALA A 80 2.01 7.23 -5.22
CA ALA A 80 1.31 7.09 -6.50
C ALA A 80 -0.17 6.73 -6.27
N ALA A 81 -0.46 5.85 -5.30
CA ALA A 81 -1.80 5.38 -4.99
C ALA A 81 -2.74 6.47 -4.44
N ILE A 82 -2.25 7.42 -3.64
CA ILE A 82 -3.10 8.52 -3.14
C ILE A 82 -3.59 9.47 -4.23
N GLN A 83 -2.97 9.43 -5.41
CA GLN A 83 -3.38 10.19 -6.60
C GLN A 83 -4.18 9.34 -7.60
N ASP A 84 -4.49 8.07 -7.30
CA ASP A 84 -5.25 7.20 -8.20
C ASP A 84 -6.68 7.72 -8.42
N ASN A 85 -7.25 7.46 -9.59
CA ASN A 85 -8.64 7.80 -9.91
C ASN A 85 -9.66 7.06 -9.02
N SER A 86 -9.30 5.87 -8.54
CA SER A 86 -10.14 5.02 -7.71
C SER A 86 -10.06 5.37 -6.22
N LYS A 87 -11.22 5.62 -5.59
CA LYS A 87 -11.30 5.91 -4.16
C LYS A 87 -10.68 4.81 -3.29
N VAL A 88 -10.94 3.53 -3.62
CA VAL A 88 -10.40 2.41 -2.83
C VAL A 88 -8.88 2.34 -2.90
N VAL A 89 -8.29 2.66 -4.05
CA VAL A 89 -6.83 2.69 -4.23
C VAL A 89 -6.24 3.84 -3.43
N ARG A 90 -6.85 5.04 -3.49
CA ARG A 90 -6.41 6.20 -2.67
C ARG A 90 -6.47 5.91 -1.18
N TYR A 91 -7.55 5.29 -0.71
CA TYR A 91 -7.69 4.89 0.69
C TYR A 91 -6.56 3.94 1.12
N ARG A 92 -6.28 2.91 0.32
CA ARG A 92 -5.15 1.98 0.57
C ARG A 92 -3.81 2.70 0.52
N GLY A 93 -3.62 3.66 -0.38
CA GLY A 93 -2.42 4.49 -0.45
C GLY A 93 -2.19 5.29 0.83
N CYS A 94 -3.23 5.96 1.34
CA CYS A 94 -3.16 6.70 2.60
C CYS A 94 -2.85 5.75 3.77
N MET A 95 -3.49 4.58 3.79
CA MET A 95 -3.27 3.56 4.81
C MET A 95 -1.83 3.01 4.80
N LEU A 96 -1.25 2.78 3.61
CA LEU A 96 0.14 2.35 3.47
C LEU A 96 1.09 3.41 4.03
N LEU A 97 0.89 4.67 3.64
CA LEU A 97 1.72 5.78 4.10
C LEU A 97 1.60 5.97 5.62
N ALA A 98 0.39 5.88 6.18
CA ALA A 98 0.18 5.90 7.63
C ALA A 98 0.94 4.77 8.33
N TYR A 99 0.93 3.57 7.76
CA TYR A 99 1.62 2.41 8.32
C TYR A 99 3.16 2.54 8.27
N SER A 100 3.68 3.26 7.27
CA SER A 100 5.11 3.48 7.11
C SER A 100 5.75 4.27 8.25
N LEU A 101 5.02 5.23 8.82
CA LEU A 101 5.51 6.21 9.80
C LEU A 101 6.74 7.01 9.34
N GLN A 102 6.98 7.09 8.03
CA GLN A 102 8.17 7.72 7.45
C GLN A 102 8.03 9.24 7.39
N LYS A 103 8.55 9.94 8.41
CA LYS A 103 8.45 11.41 8.56
C LYS A 103 8.97 12.21 7.36
N HIS A 104 9.96 11.69 6.65
CA HIS A 104 10.52 12.36 5.47
C HIS A 104 9.49 12.53 4.33
N THR A 105 8.38 11.78 4.36
CA THR A 105 7.30 11.90 3.37
C THR A 105 6.36 13.09 3.64
N LEU A 106 6.34 13.62 4.86
CA LEU A 106 5.40 14.67 5.29
C LEU A 106 5.35 15.91 4.39
N PRO A 107 6.49 16.49 3.92
CA PRO A 107 6.45 17.65 3.03
C PRO A 107 5.68 17.36 1.74
N LYS A 108 5.88 16.16 1.16
CA LYS A 108 5.21 15.73 -0.06
C LYS A 108 3.71 15.50 0.17
N LEU A 109 3.33 14.90 1.30
CA LEU A 109 1.92 14.67 1.64
C LEU A 109 1.17 15.98 1.88
N ARG A 110 1.77 16.93 2.59
CA ARG A 110 1.18 18.24 2.84
C ARG A 110 0.94 19.02 1.55
N ALA A 111 1.86 18.95 0.59
CA ALA A 111 1.70 19.58 -0.71
C ALA A 111 0.52 19.01 -1.53
N LEU A 112 0.07 17.79 -1.23
CA LEU A 112 -1.05 17.13 -1.93
C LEU A 112 -2.42 17.39 -1.30
N ILE A 113 -2.49 18.02 -0.12
CA ILE A 113 -3.76 18.24 0.60
C ILE A 113 -4.79 18.99 -0.26
N ASP A 114 -4.33 19.95 -1.06
CA ASP A 114 -5.21 20.79 -1.85
C ASP A 114 -5.54 20.22 -3.23
N SER A 115 -4.68 19.36 -3.77
CA SER A 115 -4.88 18.73 -5.07
C SER A 115 -5.54 17.35 -5.01
N ILE A 116 -5.57 16.70 -3.83
CA ILE A 116 -6.22 15.40 -3.67
C ILE A 116 -7.74 15.52 -3.84
N HIS A 117 -8.36 14.43 -4.32
CA HIS A 117 -9.81 14.33 -4.36
C HIS A 117 -10.45 14.63 -2.99
N ALA A 118 -11.49 15.46 -3.01
CA ALA A 118 -12.18 15.92 -1.79
C ALA A 118 -12.61 14.77 -0.86
N ASN A 119 -13.05 13.64 -1.42
CA ASN A 119 -13.49 12.46 -0.67
C ASN A 119 -12.36 11.59 -0.10
N SER A 120 -11.10 12.01 -0.28
CA SER A 120 -9.90 11.37 0.28
C SER A 120 -9.07 12.34 1.13
N ARG A 121 -9.48 13.61 1.25
CA ARG A 121 -8.76 14.62 2.07
C ARG A 121 -8.64 14.18 3.52
N ASN A 122 -9.73 13.69 4.13
CA ASN A 122 -9.70 13.22 5.51
C ASN A 122 -8.81 11.99 5.70
N ASP A 123 -8.72 11.12 4.70
CA ASP A 123 -7.83 9.96 4.75
C ASP A 123 -6.36 10.39 4.70
N LEU A 124 -6.02 11.38 3.85
CA LEU A 124 -4.69 11.95 3.79
C LEU A 124 -4.31 12.67 5.09
N LEU A 125 -5.23 13.44 5.68
CA LEU A 125 -5.00 14.11 6.96
C LEU A 125 -4.77 13.10 8.09
N ALA A 126 -5.57 12.02 8.15
CA ALA A 126 -5.38 10.94 9.12
C ALA A 126 -4.03 10.21 8.92
N ALA A 127 -3.56 10.05 7.68
CA ALA A 127 -2.25 9.48 7.40
C ALA A 127 -1.11 10.40 7.86
N ILE A 128 -1.25 11.72 7.64
CA ILE A 128 -0.29 12.72 8.12
C ILE A 128 -0.23 12.69 9.66
N ASP A 129 -1.38 12.71 10.33
CA ASP A 129 -1.46 12.64 11.79
C ASP A 129 -0.81 11.36 12.34
N ALA A 130 -1.10 10.20 11.75
CA ALA A 130 -0.47 8.94 12.11
C ALA A 130 1.08 9.00 11.99
N ILE A 131 1.61 9.60 10.93
CA ILE A 131 3.06 9.77 10.73
C ILE A 131 3.64 10.77 11.74
N GLU A 132 2.98 11.90 11.98
CA GLU A 132 3.43 12.92 12.93
C GLU A 132 3.50 12.37 14.35
N SER A 133 2.43 11.69 14.76
CA SER A 133 2.26 11.04 16.06
C SER A 133 3.06 9.75 16.21
N GLN A 134 3.69 9.27 15.12
CA GLN A 134 4.40 7.97 15.09
C GLN A 134 3.51 6.80 15.53
N ASN A 135 2.22 6.87 15.22
CA ASN A 135 1.21 5.89 15.60
C ASN A 135 0.27 5.59 14.43
N HIS A 136 0.50 4.45 13.78
CA HIS A 136 -0.28 4.02 12.61
C HIS A 136 -1.75 3.74 12.92
N HIS A 137 -2.11 3.49 14.18
CA HIS A 137 -3.50 3.27 14.57
C HIS A 137 -4.37 4.52 14.36
N TYR A 138 -3.80 5.73 14.49
CA TYR A 138 -4.53 6.99 14.33
C TYR A 138 -5.08 7.24 12.92
N PHE A 139 -4.66 6.44 11.93
CA PHE A 139 -5.30 6.46 10.63
C PHE A 139 -6.79 6.05 10.69
N ILE A 140 -7.09 5.04 11.53
CA ILE A 140 -8.45 4.55 11.79
C ILE A 140 -9.02 5.20 13.05
N ASP A 141 -8.21 5.28 14.11
CA ASP A 141 -8.53 5.94 15.37
C ASP A 141 -8.33 7.45 15.31
N ARG A 142 -9.16 8.13 14.51
CA ARG A 142 -8.99 9.56 14.21
C ARG A 142 -9.21 10.49 15.40
N ASP A 143 -9.94 10.01 16.41
CA ASP A 143 -10.23 10.75 17.63
C ASP A 143 -9.29 10.36 18.80
N HIS A 144 -8.29 9.52 18.52
CA HIS A 144 -7.26 9.05 19.46
C HIS A 144 -7.85 8.40 20.72
N THR A 145 -8.93 7.63 20.57
CA THR A 145 -9.63 7.01 21.72
C THR A 145 -8.89 5.80 22.27
N GLY A 146 -8.06 5.15 21.45
CA GLY A 146 -7.38 3.89 21.76
C GLY A 146 -8.24 2.64 21.51
N ASP A 147 -9.48 2.78 21.04
CA ASP A 147 -10.40 1.66 20.85
C ASP A 147 -10.33 1.02 19.46
N MET A 148 -9.66 1.68 18.52
CA MET A 148 -9.55 1.25 17.12
C MET A 148 -8.10 0.95 16.74
N ASN A 149 -7.86 -0.25 16.21
CA ASN A 149 -6.53 -0.69 15.80
C ASN A 149 -6.46 -0.95 14.30
N LEU A 150 -5.52 -0.29 13.62
CA LEU A 150 -5.11 -0.66 12.27
C LEU A 150 -4.19 -1.89 12.33
N ASN A 151 -4.75 -3.06 12.04
CA ASN A 151 -3.98 -4.30 11.90
C ASN A 151 -3.65 -4.54 10.42
N ILE A 152 -2.37 -4.64 10.09
CA ILE A 152 -1.89 -5.07 8.77
C ILE A 152 -1.46 -6.54 8.89
N GLY A 153 -1.97 -7.36 7.98
CA GLY A 153 -1.79 -8.82 7.95
C GLY A 153 -0.39 -9.27 7.55
#